data_AF-A0A165TDM0-F1
#
_entry.id   AF-A0A165TDM0-F1
#
_cell.length_a   1.000
_cell.length_b   1.000
_cell.length_c   1.000
_cell.angle_alpha   90.00
_cell.angle_beta   90.00
_cell.angle_gamma   90.00
#
_symmetry.space_group_name_H-M   'P 1'
#
loop_
_entity.id
_entity.type
_entity.pdbx_description
1 polymer ?
#
loop_
_entity_poly.entity_id
_entity_poly.type
_entity_poly.pdbx_seq_one_letter_code
_entity_poly.pdbx_strand_id
1 'polypeptide(L)'
;MIEDRANELFISAASIWEIGQNAMGKASFQFDSGVLRRSLLDGDYKELSVTSRHAITAAASPLLHSAHLIGCSSDKQLRKASS
;
A
#
# COMPACT_ATOMS: atom_id res chain seq x y z
N MET A 1 -9.45 -8.39 17.60
CA MET A 1 -10.65 -8.09 16.79
C MET A 1 -10.50 -6.67 16.28
N ILE A 2 -10.74 -6.41 15.00
CA ILE A 2 -10.61 -5.06 14.40
C ILE A 2 -11.70 -4.09 14.88
N GLU A 3 -12.80 -4.63 15.41
CA GLU A 3 -13.98 -3.89 15.87
C GLU A 3 -13.83 -3.27 17.28
N ASP A 4 -12.70 -3.51 17.95
CA ASP A 4 -12.45 -2.91 19.25
C ASP A 4 -12.32 -1.39 19.09
N ARG A 5 -13.27 -0.65 19.67
CA ARG A 5 -13.30 0.81 19.65
C ARG A 5 -12.15 1.45 20.41
N ALA A 6 -11.41 0.69 21.21
CA ALA A 6 -10.18 1.15 21.84
C ALA A 6 -8.97 1.16 20.89
N ASN A 7 -9.09 0.57 19.69
CA ASN A 7 -8.00 0.55 18.74
C ASN A 7 -7.78 1.93 18.10
N GLU A 8 -6.52 2.33 17.95
CA GLU A 8 -6.18 3.50 17.15
C GLU A 8 -6.17 3.13 15.67
N LEU A 9 -6.98 3.83 14.89
CA LEU A 9 -7.08 3.61 13.45
C LEU A 9 -6.11 4.52 12.72
N PHE A 10 -5.32 3.93 11.83
CA PHE A 10 -4.34 4.65 11.02
C PHE A 10 -4.64 4.48 9.54
N ILE A 11 -4.42 5.55 8.77
CA ILE A 11 -4.39 5.54 7.31
C ILE A 11 -3.07 6.14 6.83
N SER A 12 -2.48 5.61 5.75
CA SER A 12 -1.29 6.20 5.15
C SER A 12 -1.63 7.03 3.90
N ALA A 13 -0.80 8.04 3.61
CA ALA A 13 -0.92 8.78 2.35
C ALA A 13 -0.79 7.87 1.11
N ALA A 14 0.00 6.79 1.20
CA ALA A 14 0.14 5.81 0.13
C ALA A 14 -1.18 5.05 -0.12
N SER A 15 -1.91 4.69 0.92
CA SER A 15 -3.21 4.01 0.80
C SER A 15 -4.25 4.89 0.09
N ILE A 16 -4.30 6.19 0.43
CA ILE A 16 -5.21 7.15 -0.22
C ILE A 16 -4.85 7.28 -1.72
N TRP A 17 -3.56 7.36 -2.03
CA TRP A 17 -3.08 7.40 -3.41
C TRP A 17 -3.46 6.14 -4.20
N GLU A 18 -3.23 4.95 -3.66
CA GLU A 18 -3.58 3.69 -4.32
C GLU A 18 -5.09 3.57 -4.61
N ILE A 19 -5.94 3.96 -3.65
CA ILE A 19 -7.40 3.95 -3.85
C ILE A 19 -7.77 4.92 -4.97
N GLY A 20 -7.21 6.14 -4.96
CA GLY A 20 -7.46 7.13 -6.01
C GLY A 20 -7.00 6.67 -7.39
N GLN A 21 -5.81 6.08 -7.49
CA GLN A 21 -5.29 5.53 -8.74
C GLN A 21 -6.18 4.40 -9.28
N ASN A 22 -6.65 3.50 -8.41
CA ASN A 22 -7.54 2.40 -8.81
C ASN A 22 -8.96 2.85 -9.18
N ALA A 23 -9.36 4.03 -8.70
CA ALA A 23 -10.63 4.67 -9.02
C ALA A 23 -10.60 5.40 -10.37
N MET A 24 -9.43 5.93 -10.78
CA MET A 24 -9.26 6.62 -12.05
C MET A 24 -9.62 5.73 -13.24
N GLY A 25 -10.36 6.30 -14.21
CA GLY A 25 -10.75 5.61 -15.44
C GLY A 25 -12.01 4.75 -15.34
N LYS A 26 -12.64 4.64 -14.15
CA LYS A 26 -13.94 3.98 -13.99
C LYS A 26 -15.08 4.99 -14.18
N ALA A 27 -15.75 4.92 -15.33
CA ALA A 27 -16.79 5.89 -15.71
C ALA A 27 -17.98 5.99 -14.73
N SER A 28 -18.25 4.94 -13.95
CA SER A 28 -19.32 4.89 -12.95
C SER A 28 -18.89 5.24 -11.52
N PHE A 29 -17.62 5.63 -11.31
CA PHE A 29 -17.09 5.89 -9.97
C PHE A 29 -16.42 7.26 -9.91
N GLN A 30 -17.18 8.25 -9.42
CA GLN A 30 -16.63 9.56 -9.09
C GLN A 30 -15.94 9.46 -7.74
N PHE A 31 -14.62 9.60 -7.75
CA PHE A 31 -13.80 9.50 -6.56
C PHE A 31 -12.99 10.77 -6.35
N ASP A 32 -13.09 11.33 -5.15
CA ASP A 32 -12.30 12.48 -4.72
C ASP A 32 -11.46 12.08 -3.49
N SER A 33 -10.14 12.07 -3.67
CA SER A 33 -9.19 11.71 -2.61
C SER A 33 -9.21 12.69 -1.43
N GLY A 34 -9.53 13.96 -1.66
CA GLY A 34 -9.66 14.98 -0.62
C GLY A 34 -10.88 14.74 0.25
N VAL A 35 -12.01 14.38 -0.36
CA VAL A 35 -13.23 13.97 0.37
C VAL A 35 -12.96 12.69 1.17
N LEU A 36 -12.32 11.67 0.59
CA LEU A 36 -11.96 10.46 1.34
C LEU A 36 -11.09 10.79 2.55
N ARG A 37 -10.02 11.56 2.34
CA ARG A 37 -9.11 11.95 3.43
C ARG A 37 -9.87 12.69 4.53
N ARG A 38 -10.73 13.63 4.17
CA ARG A 38 -11.51 14.40 5.15
C ARG A 38 -12.43 13.49 5.97
N SER A 39 -13.18 12.62 5.31
CA SER A 39 -14.10 11.69 5.98
C SER A 39 -13.37 10.72 6.93
N LEU A 40 -12.15 10.29 6.59
CA LEU A 40 -11.33 9.46 7.48
C LEU A 40 -10.89 10.23 8.72
N LEU A 41 -10.41 11.48 8.56
CA LEU A 41 -10.02 12.32 9.69
C LEU A 41 -11.21 12.67 10.59
N ASP A 42 -12.38 12.91 10.01
CA ASP A 42 -13.62 13.16 10.76
C ASP A 42 -14.11 11.87 11.48
N GLY A 43 -13.63 10.69 11.08
CA GLY A 43 -13.88 9.40 11.71
C GLY A 43 -12.78 8.92 12.67
N ASP A 44 -11.99 9.85 13.23
CA ASP A 44 -10.90 9.60 14.18
C ASP A 44 -9.73 8.75 13.65
N TYR A 45 -9.61 8.59 12.32
CA TYR A 45 -8.41 8.00 11.74
C TYR A 45 -7.24 8.98 11.83
N LYS A 46 -6.08 8.48 12.22
CA LYS A 46 -4.83 9.23 12.22
C LYS A 46 -4.06 8.99 10.92
N GLU A 47 -3.52 10.04 10.34
CA GLU A 47 -2.68 9.90 9.14
C GLU A 47 -1.23 9.57 9.50
N LEU A 48 -0.72 8.49 8.94
CA LEU A 48 0.66 8.03 9.12
C LEU A 48 1.56 8.64 8.04
N SER A 49 2.65 9.29 8.46
CA SER A 49 3.64 9.85 7.55
C SER A 49 4.38 8.74 6.77
N VAL A 50 4.31 8.80 5.45
CA VAL A 50 5.09 7.91 4.57
C VAL A 50 6.43 8.58 4.26
N THR A 51 7.54 7.87 4.51
CA THR A 51 8.91 8.36 4.29
C THR A 51 9.61 7.49 3.25
N SER A 52 10.75 7.94 2.71
CA SER A 52 11.57 7.13 1.80
C SER A 52 11.97 5.79 2.42
N ARG A 53 12.20 5.73 3.74
CA ARG A 53 12.46 4.48 4.46
C ARG A 53 11.30 3.49 4.32
N HIS A 54 10.06 3.95 4.48
CA HIS A 54 8.87 3.10 4.30
C HIS A 54 8.80 2.54 2.86
N ALA A 55 9.10 3.36 1.86
CA ALA A 55 9.12 2.92 0.46
C ALA A 55 10.22 1.88 0.17
N ILE A 56 11.43 2.09 0.69
CA ILE A 56 12.55 1.14 0.55
C ILE A 56 12.21 -0.19 1.20
N THR A 57 11.66 -0.18 2.42
CA THR A 57 11.24 -1.41 3.12
C THR A 57 10.11 -2.13 2.38
N ALA A 58 9.12 -1.41 1.86
CA ALA A 58 8.04 -2.00 1.08
C ALA A 58 8.56 -2.68 -0.20
N ALA A 59 9.49 -2.04 -0.92
CA ALA A 59 10.10 -2.60 -2.13
C ALA A 59 11.00 -3.82 -1.84
N ALA A 60 11.61 -3.88 -0.66
CA ALA A 60 12.44 -5.00 -0.22
C ALA A 60 11.63 -6.17 0.36
N SER A 61 10.32 -5.99 0.59
CA SER A 61 9.47 -7.06 1.09
C SER A 61 9.41 -8.16 0.03
N PRO A 62 9.82 -9.41 0.34
CA PRO A 62 9.65 -10.50 -0.60
C PRO A 62 8.16 -10.58 -0.95
N LEU A 63 7.88 -10.72 -2.25
CA LEU A 63 6.54 -10.92 -2.80
C LEU A 63 5.98 -12.28 -2.34
N LEU A 64 5.72 -12.43 -1.04
CA LEU A 64 5.20 -13.67 -0.45
C LEU A 64 3.75 -13.92 -0.87
N HIS A 65 3.07 -12.90 -1.40
CA HIS A 65 1.73 -13.03 -1.96
C HIS A 65 1.70 -13.82 -3.29
N SER A 66 2.83 -13.90 -4.02
CA SER A 66 2.94 -14.67 -5.27
C SER A 66 3.62 -16.03 -5.09
N ALA A 67 4.32 -16.24 -3.97
CA ALA A 67 5.12 -17.44 -3.73
C ALA A 67 4.27 -18.73 -3.61
N HIS A 68 2.97 -18.62 -3.34
CA HIS A 68 2.07 -19.78 -3.33
C HIS A 68 1.64 -20.23 -4.74
N LEU A 69 1.71 -19.36 -5.76
CA LEU A 69 1.20 -19.70 -7.11
C LEU A 69 2.28 -19.89 -8.17
N ILE A 70 3.56 -19.76 -7.84
CA ILE A 70 4.64 -19.99 -8.81
C ILE A 70 5.75 -20.80 -8.14
N GLY A 71 5.67 -22.12 -8.27
CA GLY A 71 6.88 -22.94 -8.27
C GLY A 71 7.70 -22.58 -9.50
N CYS A 72 8.55 -21.55 -9.42
CA CYS A 72 9.52 -21.28 -10.48
C CYS A 72 10.75 -20.53 -9.95
N SER A 73 11.79 -21.32 -9.67
CA SER A 73 13.23 -21.07 -9.80
C SER A 73 13.75 -19.65 -9.51
N SER A 74 14.20 -19.45 -8.27
CA SER A 74 15.12 -18.38 -7.89
C SER A 74 16.55 -18.72 -8.34
N ASP A 75 16.89 -18.50 -9.63
CA ASP A 75 18.28 -18.73 -10.09
C ASP A 75 18.78 -17.71 -11.13
N LYS A 76 18.38 -16.44 -10.97
CA LYS A 76 18.84 -15.37 -11.88
C LYS A 76 19.19 -14.08 -11.17
N GLN A 77 20.02 -14.15 -10.12
CA GLN A 77 20.61 -12.94 -9.52
C GLN A 77 22.12 -13.06 -9.21
N LEU A 78 22.89 -13.85 -9.97
CA LEU A 78 24.35 -13.94 -9.78
C LEU A 78 25.20 -13.91 -11.06
N ARG A 79 24.78 -13.20 -12.11
CA ARG A 79 25.66 -12.92 -13.27
C ARG A 79 25.64 -11.46 -13.70
N LYS A 80 26.07 -10.57 -12.81
CA LYS A 80 26.65 -9.26 -13.16
C LYS A 80 27.73 -8.88 -12.14
N ALA A 81 28.77 -9.69 -12.04
CA ALA A 81 30.05 -9.30 -11.47
C ALA A 81 31.09 -10.37 -11.79
N SER A 82 31.72 -10.27 -12.97
CA SER A 82 33.13 -10.59 -13.21
C SER A 82 33.44 -10.47 -14.70
N SER A 83 34.65 -9.98 -14.92
CA SER A 83 35.36 -9.69 -16.18
C SER A 83 35.27 -10.75 -17.26
#